data_AF-A0A7C9ELI7-F1
#
_entry.id   AF-A0A7C9ELI7-F1
#
_cell.length_a   1.000
_cell.length_b   1.000
_cell.length_c   1.000
_cell.angle_alpha   90.00
_cell.angle_beta   90.00
_cell.angle_gamma   90.00
#
_symmetry.space_group_name_H-M   'P 1'
#
loop_
_entity.id
_entity.type
_entity.pdbx_description
1 polymer ?
#
loop_
_entity_poly.entity_id
_entity_poly.type
_entity_poly.pdbx_seq_one_letter_code
_entity_poly.pdbx_strand_id
1 'polypeptide(L)'
;FSGSSGRRYVGIWFNRIPVQTVVWVANRETPLLDSSGVLQVINKSILTLVNGTGGIIWSTNTSKLVQNPIAQLLDSGNLVVRDQNDSNPQNFLWQSFDYPSDTQLPGMKLGRDLVTGFDRVLTSWKNSDDPSPG
;
A
#
# COMPACT_ATOMS: atom_id res chain seq x y z
N PHE A 1 12.14 -0.83 0.18
CA PHE A 1 13.25 -0.81 -0.78
C PHE A 1 13.78 0.61 -0.89
N SER A 2 15.01 0.79 -1.36
CA SER A 2 15.62 2.12 -1.53
C SER A 2 15.56 2.52 -3.00
N GLY A 3 15.05 3.71 -3.29
CA GLY A 3 15.20 4.35 -4.59
C GLY A 3 16.53 5.10 -4.67
N SER A 4 16.69 5.91 -5.71
CA SER A 4 17.85 6.79 -5.85
C SER A 4 17.94 7.81 -4.69
N SER A 5 19.16 8.27 -4.40
CA SER A 5 19.44 9.37 -3.47
C SER A 5 18.99 9.15 -2.01
N GLY A 6 19.01 7.90 -1.52
CA GLY A 6 18.71 7.59 -0.12
C GLY A 6 17.22 7.59 0.25
N ARG A 7 16.33 7.74 -0.74
CA ARG A 7 14.87 7.66 -0.53
C ARG A 7 14.44 6.22 -0.29
N ARG A 8 13.56 5.99 0.69
CA ARG A 8 13.06 4.65 1.02
C ARG A 8 11.54 4.57 0.90
N TYR A 9 11.10 3.39 0.47
CA TYR A 9 9.71 3.10 0.16
C TYR A 9 9.27 1.76 0.73
N VAL A 10 8.01 1.67 1.13
CA VAL A 10 7.29 0.41 1.36
C VAL A 10 6.70 -0.03 0.03
N GLY A 11 6.99 -1.26 -0.39
CA GLY A 11 6.43 -1.80 -1.62
C GLY A 11 6.32 -3.31 -1.61
N ILE A 12 5.64 -3.82 -2.61
CA ILE A 12 5.41 -5.25 -2.86
C ILE A 12 6.14 -5.60 -4.15
N TRP A 13 6.83 -6.74 -4.19
CA TRP A 13 7.55 -7.23 -5.36
C TRP A 13 7.47 -8.76 -5.45
N PHE A 14 7.77 -9.32 -6.62
CA PHE A 14 7.81 -10.78 -6.80
C PHE A 14 8.97 -11.41 -6.03
N ASN A 15 8.67 -12.38 -5.16
CA ASN A 15 9.68 -13.02 -4.31
C ASN A 15 10.54 -14.08 -5.03
N ARG A 16 10.09 -14.59 -6.18
CA ARG A 16 10.77 -15.65 -6.97
C ARG A 16 11.43 -15.14 -8.25
N ILE A 17 11.36 -13.84 -8.53
CA ILE A 17 12.07 -13.23 -9.67
C ILE A 17 13.38 -12.63 -9.15
N PRO A 18 14.55 -12.99 -9.71
CA PRO A 18 15.85 -12.49 -9.23
C PRO A 18 16.00 -10.97 -9.35
N VAL A 19 15.43 -10.39 -10.41
CA VAL A 19 15.37 -8.95 -10.60
C VAL A 19 14.23 -8.41 -9.76
N GLN A 20 14.50 -7.39 -8.94
CA GLN A 20 13.47 -6.77 -8.09
C GLN A 20 12.42 -6.04 -8.94
N THR A 21 11.32 -6.73 -9.24
CA THR A 21 10.18 -6.17 -9.96
C THR A 21 9.12 -5.74 -8.95
N VAL A 22 9.10 -4.44 -8.63
CA VAL A 22 8.12 -3.82 -7.73
C VAL A 22 6.79 -3.65 -8.45
N VAL A 23 5.70 -4.06 -7.80
CA VAL A 23 4.35 -4.07 -8.38
C VAL A 23 3.37 -3.14 -7.65
N TRP A 24 3.77 -2.64 -6.48
CA TRP A 24 3.00 -1.68 -5.69
C TRP A 24 3.91 -0.92 -4.73
N VAL A 25 3.62 0.37 -4.51
CA VAL A 25 4.39 1.26 -3.62
C VAL A 25 3.43 2.11 -2.78
N ALA A 26 3.54 2.04 -1.45
CA ALA A 26 2.65 2.76 -0.55
C ALA A 26 2.90 4.28 -0.57
N ASN A 27 4.13 4.67 -0.23
CA ASN A 27 4.52 6.06 0.02
C ASN A 27 5.26 6.66 -1.18
N ARG A 28 4.72 6.46 -2.40
CA ARG A 28 5.40 6.86 -3.64
C ARG A 28 5.52 8.38 -3.79
N GLU A 29 4.59 9.14 -3.23
CA GLU A 29 4.58 10.60 -3.21
C GLU A 29 5.53 11.18 -2.16
N THR A 30 5.62 10.53 -0.99
CA THR A 30 6.39 11.01 0.17
C THR A 30 7.37 9.92 0.63
N PRO A 31 8.64 9.94 0.19
CA PRO A 31 9.63 8.96 0.61
C PRO A 31 10.04 9.13 2.07
N LEU A 32 10.47 8.03 2.69
CA LEU A 32 11.27 8.09 3.92
C LEU A 32 12.69 8.56 3.57
N LEU A 33 13.19 9.57 4.30
CA LEU A 33 14.50 10.18 4.06
C LEU A 33 15.55 9.83 5.14
N ASP A 34 15.10 9.30 6.27
CA ASP A 34 15.94 8.82 7.36
C ASP A 34 16.29 7.34 7.17
N SER A 35 16.85 6.68 8.20
CA SER A 35 17.18 5.24 8.21
C SER A 35 16.19 4.39 9.04
N SER A 36 15.22 4.99 9.71
CA SER A 36 14.21 4.30 10.52
C SER A 36 12.82 4.44 9.93
N GLY A 37 11.96 3.45 10.09
CA GLY A 37 10.58 3.53 9.61
C GLY A 37 9.78 2.34 10.10
N VAL A 38 8.56 2.58 10.57
CA VAL A 38 7.68 1.55 11.09
C VAL A 38 6.36 1.59 10.36
N LEU A 39 5.99 0.47 9.74
CA LEU A 39 4.65 0.25 9.21
C LEU A 39 3.83 -0.46 10.29
N GLN A 40 2.76 0.17 10.74
CA GLN A 40 1.95 -0.32 11.86
C GLN A 40 0.48 0.03 11.68
N VAL A 41 -0.40 -0.75 12.31
CA VAL A 41 -1.82 -0.42 12.38
C VAL A 41 -2.08 0.39 13.66
N ILE A 42 -2.62 1.60 13.49
CA ILE A 42 -3.00 2.50 14.59
C ILE A 42 -4.51 2.74 14.59
N ASN A 43 -5.03 3.34 15.66
CA ASN A 43 -6.44 3.77 15.76
C ASN A 43 -7.44 2.69 15.32
N LYS A 44 -7.16 1.44 15.68
CA LYS A 44 -8.01 0.27 15.44
C LYS A 44 -8.33 -0.05 13.96
N SER A 45 -7.69 0.58 12.97
CA SER A 45 -7.95 0.31 11.53
C SER A 45 -7.01 0.97 10.54
N ILE A 46 -6.22 1.96 10.96
CA ILE A 46 -5.44 2.79 10.04
C ILE A 46 -4.05 2.20 9.89
N LEU A 47 -3.70 1.71 8.70
CA LEU A 47 -2.33 1.31 8.40
C LEU A 47 -1.50 2.56 8.12
N THR A 48 -0.44 2.75 8.90
CA THR A 48 0.36 3.98 8.92
C THR A 48 1.85 3.67 8.85
N LEU A 49 2.55 4.40 7.98
CA LEU A 49 4.00 4.46 7.94
C LEU A 49 4.47 5.70 8.70
N VAL A 50 5.24 5.47 9.77
CA VAL A 50 5.89 6.53 10.55
C VAL A 50 7.40 6.52 10.34
N ASN A 51 8.03 7.69 10.37
CA ASN A 51 9.48 7.85 10.33
C ASN A 51 10.12 7.70 11.72
N GLY A 52 11.44 7.84 11.81
CA GLY A 52 12.21 7.72 13.06
C GLY A 52 11.90 8.77 14.12
N THR A 53 11.27 9.89 13.77
CA THR A 53 10.84 10.93 14.72
C THR A 53 9.37 10.80 15.11
N GLY A 54 8.66 9.78 14.60
CA GLY A 54 7.23 9.58 14.81
C GLY A 54 6.32 10.38 13.87
N GLY A 55 6.88 11.10 12.89
CA GLY A 55 6.12 11.78 11.85
C GLY A 55 5.45 10.80 10.90
N ILE A 56 4.18 11.05 10.57
CA ILE A 56 3.41 10.23 9.62
C ILE A 56 3.85 10.57 8.19
N ILE A 57 4.28 9.56 7.46
CA ILE A 57 4.72 9.68 6.06
C ILE A 57 3.60 9.27 5.09
N TRP A 58 2.86 8.23 5.46
CA TRP A 58 1.76 7.70 4.67
C TRP A 58 0.76 7.00 5.58
N SER A 59 -0.53 7.08 5.27
CA SER A 59 -1.55 6.29 5.96
C SER A 59 -2.74 6.00 5.07
N THR A 60 -3.42 4.90 5.35
CA THR A 60 -4.69 4.57 4.69
C THR A 60 -5.81 5.49 5.14
N ASN A 61 -6.79 5.75 4.28
CA ASN A 61 -8.00 6.48 4.65
C ASN A 61 -9.12 5.50 5.04
N THR A 62 -9.08 5.02 6.29
CA THR A 62 -10.12 4.13 6.85
C THR A 62 -10.94 4.87 7.88
N SER A 63 -12.27 4.77 7.77
CA SER A 63 -13.22 5.41 8.72
C SER A 63 -13.82 4.43 9.73
N LYS A 64 -13.83 3.12 9.42
CA LYS A 64 -14.46 2.09 10.24
C LYS A 64 -13.47 1.53 11.26
N LEU A 65 -13.83 1.60 12.54
CA LEU A 65 -13.07 1.01 13.64
C LEU A 65 -13.47 -0.45 13.85
N VAL A 66 -12.49 -1.31 14.13
CA VAL A 66 -12.73 -2.74 14.41
C VAL A 66 -12.05 -3.18 15.70
N GLN A 67 -12.36 -4.38 16.19
CA GLN A 67 -11.85 -4.84 17.48
C GLN A 67 -10.41 -5.35 17.38
N ASN A 68 -10.14 -6.20 16.38
CA ASN A 68 -8.83 -6.83 16.19
C ASN A 68 -8.32 -6.57 14.77
N PRO A 69 -7.86 -5.34 14.45
CA PRO A 69 -7.40 -5.03 13.12
C PRO A 69 -6.06 -5.72 12.84
N ILE A 70 -5.94 -6.25 11.63
CA ILE A 70 -4.69 -6.80 11.11
C ILE A 70 -4.40 -6.25 9.72
N ALA A 71 -3.12 -6.11 9.40
CA ALA A 71 -2.64 -5.96 8.04
C ALA A 71 -2.18 -7.32 7.52
N GLN A 72 -2.69 -7.74 6.36
CA GLN A 72 -2.42 -9.05 5.79
C GLN A 72 -2.07 -8.91 4.31
N LEU A 73 -0.96 -9.51 3.88
CA LEU A 73 -0.67 -9.72 2.46
C LEU A 73 -1.31 -11.03 2.01
N LEU A 74 -2.25 -10.95 1.07
CA LEU A 74 -2.90 -12.12 0.47
C LEU A 74 -2.03 -12.75 -0.62
N ASP A 75 -2.28 -14.02 -0.95
CA ASP A 75 -1.56 -14.74 -2.01
C ASP A 75 -1.71 -14.11 -3.40
N SER A 76 -2.77 -13.31 -3.61
CA SER A 76 -2.95 -12.50 -4.82
C SER A 76 -1.98 -11.32 -4.94
N GLY A 77 -1.23 -11.01 -3.88
CA GLY A 77 -0.43 -9.79 -3.77
C GLY A 77 -1.21 -8.59 -3.21
N ASN A 78 -2.50 -8.75 -2.89
CA ASN A 78 -3.30 -7.68 -2.29
C ASN A 78 -2.96 -7.54 -0.79
N LEU A 79 -2.35 -6.41 -0.42
CA LEU A 79 -2.22 -6.01 0.98
C LEU A 79 -3.55 -5.42 1.46
N VAL A 80 -4.12 -6.00 2.51
CA VAL A 80 -5.43 -5.61 3.05
C VAL A 80 -5.33 -5.25 4.53
N VAL A 81 -6.23 -4.39 4.99
CA VAL A 81 -6.55 -4.22 6.40
C VAL A 81 -7.94 -4.78 6.66
N ARG A 82 -8.09 -5.64 7.66
CA ARG A 82 -9.38 -6.23 8.06
C ARG A 82 -9.45 -6.52 9.55
N ASP A 83 -10.65 -6.78 10.08
CA ASP A 83 -10.78 -7.39 11.40
C ASP A 83 -10.40 -8.88 11.30
N GLN A 84 -9.53 -9.34 12.20
CA GLN A 84 -9.13 -10.73 12.30
C GLN A 84 -10.33 -11.64 12.59
N ASN A 85 -11.29 -11.14 13.37
CA ASN A 85 -12.43 -11.91 13.86
C ASN A 85 -13.69 -11.77 12.99
N ASP A 86 -13.62 -11.06 11.85
CA ASP A 86 -14.75 -11.00 10.93
C ASP A 86 -15.00 -12.38 10.30
N SER A 87 -16.26 -12.81 10.30
CA SER A 87 -16.67 -14.07 9.67
C SER A 87 -16.64 -13.98 8.14
N ASN A 88 -16.70 -12.77 7.57
CA ASN A 88 -16.51 -12.53 6.16
C ASN A 88 -15.04 -12.15 5.88
N PRO A 89 -14.22 -13.06 5.33
CA PRO A 89 -12.80 -12.80 5.08
C PRO A 89 -12.55 -11.75 3.98
N GLN A 90 -13.59 -11.36 3.22
CA GLN A 90 -13.53 -10.36 2.16
C GLN A 90 -14.01 -8.97 2.64
N ASN A 91 -14.38 -8.81 3.91
CA ASN A 91 -14.81 -7.52 4.47
C ASN A 91 -13.59 -6.64 4.80
N PHE A 92 -12.91 -6.16 3.77
CA PHE A 92 -11.73 -5.32 3.91
C PHE A 92 -12.11 -3.90 4.32
N LEU A 93 -11.36 -3.34 5.27
CA LEU A 93 -11.42 -1.91 5.63
C LEU A 93 -10.65 -1.06 4.63
N TRP A 94 -9.58 -1.63 4.07
CA TRP A 94 -8.75 -1.04 3.03
C TRP A 94 -8.04 -2.14 2.26
N GLN A 95 -7.73 -1.91 0.98
CA GLN A 95 -6.95 -2.82 0.16
C GLN A 95 -6.07 -2.08 -0.85
N SER A 96 -4.85 -2.58 -1.05
CA SER A 96 -3.88 -2.02 -2.01
C SER A 96 -4.38 -2.08 -3.46
N PHE A 97 -5.23 -3.06 -3.79
CA PHE A 97 -5.80 -3.20 -5.14
C PHE A 97 -6.74 -2.06 -5.53
N ASP A 98 -7.25 -1.29 -4.56
CA ASP A 98 -7.99 -0.05 -4.83
C ASP A 98 -7.04 1.13 -5.11
N TYR A 99 -5.75 1.04 -4.80
CA TYR A 99 -4.79 2.14 -5.00
C TYR A 99 -3.60 1.65 -5.81
N PRO A 100 -3.76 1.44 -7.14
CA PRO A 100 -2.68 0.95 -7.98
C PRO A 100 -1.48 1.91 -8.03
N SER A 101 -0.28 1.37 -8.28
CA SER A 101 0.85 2.18 -8.77
C SER A 101 0.79 2.26 -10.30
N ASP A 102 1.72 1.59 -10.98
CA ASP A 102 1.93 1.51 -12.42
C ASP A 102 1.65 0.12 -12.99
N THR A 103 1.34 -0.85 -12.13
CA THR A 103 1.18 -2.26 -12.49
C THR A 103 -0.24 -2.76 -12.16
N GLN A 104 -0.81 -3.55 -13.07
CA GLN A 104 -2.04 -4.31 -12.81
C GLN A 104 -1.70 -5.78 -12.53
N LEU A 105 -2.10 -6.28 -11.36
CA LEU A 105 -1.99 -7.69 -10.98
C LEU A 105 -3.29 -8.46 -11.26
N PRO A 106 -3.23 -9.79 -11.40
CA PRO A 106 -4.43 -10.62 -11.46
C PRO A 106 -5.39 -10.37 -10.29
N GLY A 107 -6.65 -10.10 -10.59
CA GLY A 107 -7.69 -9.79 -9.59
C GLY A 107 -7.85 -8.29 -9.29
N MET A 108 -6.95 -7.42 -9.76
CA MET A 108 -7.15 -5.97 -9.70
C MET A 108 -8.25 -5.52 -10.66
N LYS A 109 -9.06 -4.56 -10.21
CA LYS A 109 -10.03 -3.85 -11.05
C LYS A 109 -9.43 -2.51 -11.47
N LEU A 110 -9.58 -2.15 -12.73
CA LEU A 110 -9.24 -0.81 -13.23
C LEU A 110 -10.50 -0.07 -13.67
N GLY A 111 -10.43 1.25 -13.61
CA GLY A 111 -11.53 2.14 -13.92
C GLY A 111 -12.47 2.40 -12.74
N ARG A 112 -13.60 3.04 -13.06
CA ARG A 112 -14.50 3.59 -12.08
C ARG A 112 -15.41 2.55 -11.45
N ASP A 113 -15.40 2.50 -10.13
CA ASP A 113 -16.42 1.85 -9.34
C ASP A 113 -17.72 2.67 -9.41
N LEU A 114 -18.76 2.13 -10.04
CA LEU A 114 -20.02 2.86 -10.22
C LEU A 114 -20.83 3.00 -8.94
N VAL A 115 -20.53 2.22 -7.89
CA VAL A 115 -21.23 2.28 -6.60
C VAL A 115 -20.58 3.33 -5.71
N THR A 116 -19.26 3.31 -5.56
CA THR A 116 -18.53 4.23 -4.69
C THR A 116 -18.08 5.51 -5.41
N GLY A 117 -18.10 5.51 -6.74
CA GLY A 117 -17.58 6.58 -7.58
C GLY A 117 -16.04 6.61 -7.68
N PHE A 118 -15.35 5.74 -6.94
CA PHE A 118 -13.90 5.69 -6.81
C PHE A 118 -13.25 5.16 -8.10
N ASP A 119 -12.23 5.85 -8.61
CA ASP A 119 -11.58 5.52 -9.88
C ASP A 119 -10.19 4.89 -9.65
N ARG A 120 -10.00 3.68 -10.18
CA ARG A 120 -8.75 2.92 -10.06
C ARG A 120 -7.93 3.10 -11.33
N VAL A 121 -6.92 3.96 -11.25
CA VAL A 121 -6.05 4.31 -12.39
C VAL A 121 -4.61 3.86 -12.15
N LEU A 122 -3.93 3.50 -13.23
CA LEU A 122 -2.49 3.27 -13.21
C LEU A 122 -1.78 4.59 -13.50
N THR A 123 -0.73 4.87 -12.74
CA THR A 123 0.14 6.02 -12.91
C THR A 123 1.59 5.54 -12.94
N SER A 124 2.27 5.75 -14.06
CA SER A 124 3.67 5.35 -14.27
C SER A 124 4.60 5.90 -13.18
N TRP A 125 5.73 5.25 -13.00
CA TRP A 125 6.84 5.84 -12.26
C TRP A 125 7.44 7.00 -13.06
N LYS A 126 8.00 7.98 -12.36
CA LYS A 126 8.66 9.13 -12.97
C LYS A 126 9.85 8.73 -13.84
N ASN A 127 10.61 7.71 -13.41
CA ASN A 127 11.67 7.06 -14.18
C ASN A 127 12.00 5.68 -13.56
N SER A 128 13.02 5.00 -14.07
CA SER A 128 13.43 3.66 -13.60
C SER A 128 13.80 3.57 -12.12
N ASP A 129 14.22 4.68 -11.50
CA ASP A 129 14.76 4.70 -10.13
C ASP A 129 13.93 5.55 -9.15
N ASP A 130 12.90 6.24 -9.63
CA ASP A 130 12.03 7.13 -8.85
C ASP A 130 10.55 6.71 -9.01
N PRO A 131 9.97 6.03 -8.00
CA PRO A 131 8.59 5.52 -8.07
C PRO A 131 7.53 6.60 -7.90
N SER A 132 7.91 7.87 -7.70
CA SER A 132 6.95 8.97 -7.66
C SER A 132 6.10 9.01 -8.94
N PRO A 133 4.86 9.53 -8.88
CA PRO A 133 4.02 9.68 -10.06
C PRO A 133 4.74 10.40 -11.21
N GLY A 134 4.71 9.79 -12.40
CA GLY A 134 5.25 10.35 -13.64
C GLY A 134 4.26 11.24 -14.40
#